data_AF-A0A352Z6Q5-F1
#
_entry.id   AF-A0A352Z6Q5-F1
#
_cell.length_a   1.000
_cell.length_b   1.000
_cell.length_c   1.000
_cell.angle_alpha   90.00
_cell.angle_beta   90.00
_cell.angle_gamma   90.00
#
_symmetry.space_group_name_H-M   'P 1'
#
loop_
_entity.id
_entity.type
_entity.pdbx_description
1 polymer ?
#
loop_
_entity_poly.entity_id
_entity_poly.type
_entity_poly.pdbx_seq_one_letter_code
_entity_poly.pdbx_strand_id
1 'polypeptide(L)'
;MGLYKDLFNFSAKVGCLEGYLYERKDVDLSSLPNWIGNIEKMFKKFPREIKADIYEEYVAILKKILLSAKKILDKEDKLVLRLKRMISEKIL
;
A
#
# COMPACT_ATOMS: atom_id res chain seq x y z
N MET A 1 -0.55 21.12 10.25
CA MET A 1 -0.26 19.67 10.33
C MET A 1 -1.55 18.98 10.71
N GLY A 2 -2.11 18.14 9.85
CA GLY A 2 -3.44 17.53 10.05
C GLY A 2 -3.37 16.28 10.93
N LEU A 3 -4.25 16.20 11.93
CA LEU A 3 -4.41 15.06 12.84
C LEU A 3 -4.50 13.71 12.08
N TYR A 4 -5.14 13.69 10.91
CA TYR A 4 -5.33 12.49 10.09
C TYR A 4 -4.04 12.00 9.43
N LYS A 5 -3.17 12.92 8.98
CA LYS A 5 -1.84 12.60 8.46
C LYS A 5 -0.97 11.95 9.54
N ASP A 6 -1.03 12.46 10.77
CA ASP A 6 -0.26 11.90 11.89
C ASP A 6 -0.80 10.53 12.31
N LEU A 7 -2.12 10.34 12.36
CA LEU A 7 -2.74 9.04 12.59
C LEU A 7 -2.46 8.02 11.47
N PHE A 8 -2.45 8.45 10.20
CA PHE A 8 -2.12 7.59 9.08
C PHE A 8 -0.66 7.16 9.13
N ASN A 9 0.25 8.10 9.34
CA ASN A 9 1.68 7.82 9.47
C ASN A 9 1.97 6.93 10.68
N PHE A 10 1.31 7.16 11.81
CA PHE A 10 1.41 6.31 12.99
C PHE A 10 0.87 4.90 12.69
N SER A 11 -0.32 4.77 12.11
CA SER A 11 -0.92 3.47 11.78
C SER A 11 -0.11 2.69 10.73
N ALA A 12 0.45 3.38 9.75
CA ALA A 12 1.33 2.80 8.74
C ALA A 12 2.66 2.30 9.34
N LYS A 13 3.19 3.02 10.34
CA LYS A 13 4.40 2.62 11.08
C LYS A 13 4.15 1.50 12.10
N VAL A 14 3.00 1.50 12.77
CA VAL A 14 2.69 0.60 13.89
C VAL A 14 2.05 -0.72 13.43
N GLY A 15 1.41 -0.77 12.24
CA GLY A 15 0.51 -1.86 11.91
C GLY A 15 0.84 -2.78 10.74
N CYS A 16 1.65 -2.38 9.73
CA CYS A 16 1.47 -3.03 8.41
C CYS A 16 2.73 -3.36 7.61
N LEU A 17 3.91 -2.87 7.99
CA LEU A 17 5.04 -2.84 7.07
C LEU A 17 6.28 -3.60 7.55
N GLU A 18 6.43 -3.90 8.84
CA GLU A 18 7.62 -4.59 9.35
C GLU A 18 7.76 -6.03 8.81
N GLY A 19 6.70 -6.84 8.86
CA GLY A 19 6.82 -8.26 8.45
C GLY A 19 7.17 -8.51 6.98
N TYR A 20 6.94 -7.52 6.10
CA TYR A 20 7.19 -7.62 4.64
C TYR A 20 8.31 -6.70 4.15
N LEU A 21 8.69 -5.65 4.90
CA LEU A 21 9.90 -4.87 4.60
C LEU A 21 11.17 -5.55 5.11
N TYR A 22 11.07 -6.33 6.17
CA TYR A 22 12.18 -7.13 6.67
C TYR A 22 12.08 -8.52 6.02
N GLU A 23 13.10 -8.89 5.25
CA GLU A 23 13.27 -10.20 4.60
C GLU A 23 13.08 -11.33 5.62
N ARG A 24 11.85 -11.81 5.77
CA ARG A 24 11.55 -13.04 6.50
C ARG A 24 11.52 -14.18 5.48
N LYS A 25 12.36 -15.19 5.71
CA LYS A 25 12.46 -16.38 4.84
C LYS A 25 11.15 -17.18 4.74
N ASP A 26 10.19 -16.90 5.63
CA ASP A 26 8.95 -17.65 5.81
C ASP A 26 7.70 -16.82 5.45
N VAL A 27 7.85 -15.76 4.64
CA VAL A 27 6.70 -14.97 4.20
C VAL A 27 5.83 -15.80 3.25
N ASP A 28 4.63 -16.13 3.72
CA ASP A 28 3.60 -16.71 2.86
C ASP A 28 3.10 -15.69 1.84
N LEU A 29 3.67 -15.77 0.64
CA LEU A 29 3.32 -14.91 -0.50
C LEU A 29 1.86 -15.09 -0.95
N SER A 30 1.18 -16.18 -0.57
CA SER A 30 -0.23 -16.41 -0.90
C SER A 30 -1.17 -15.40 -0.25
N SER A 31 -0.72 -14.73 0.83
CA SER A 31 -1.48 -13.70 1.54
C SER A 31 -1.36 -12.30 0.93
N LEU A 32 -0.35 -12.07 0.08
CA LEU A 32 -0.06 -10.77 -0.53
C LEU A 32 -1.21 -10.20 -1.39
N PRO A 33 -1.94 -11.00 -2.22
CA PRO A 33 -3.12 -10.53 -2.95
C PRO A 33 -4.21 -9.96 -2.05
N ASN A 34 -4.50 -10.63 -0.94
CA ASN A 34 -5.52 -10.22 0.01
C ASN A 34 -5.12 -8.94 0.72
N TRP A 35 -3.85 -8.84 1.12
CA TRP A 35 -3.30 -7.66 1.76
C TRP A 35 -3.35 -6.41 0.87
N ILE A 36 -2.88 -6.51 -0.38
CA ILE A 36 -2.99 -5.40 -1.36
C ILE A 36 -4.45 -5.03 -1.59
N GLY A 37 -5.34 -6.03 -1.65
CA GLY A 37 -6.78 -5.79 -1.79
C GLY A 37 -7.42 -5.08 -0.61
N ASN A 38 -6.96 -5.36 0.61
CA ASN A 38 -7.45 -4.67 1.81
C ASN A 38 -7.01 -3.20 1.84
N ILE A 39 -5.78 -2.91 1.43
CA ILE A 39 -5.28 -1.53 1.28
C ILE A 39 -6.14 -0.75 0.27
N GLU A 40 -6.39 -1.34 -0.90
CA GLU A 40 -7.22 -0.71 -1.94
C GLU A 40 -8.66 -0.46 -1.44
N LYS A 41 -9.28 -1.45 -0.79
CA LYS A 41 -10.64 -1.34 -0.25
C LYS A 41 -10.73 -0.27 0.84
N MET A 42 -9.76 -0.24 1.75
CA MET A 42 -9.71 0.75 2.83
C MET A 42 -9.61 2.16 2.25
N PHE A 43 -8.66 2.41 1.34
CA PHE A 43 -8.49 3.71 0.72
C PHE A 43 -9.75 4.16 -0.03
N LYS A 44 -10.38 3.26 -0.80
CA LYS A 44 -11.63 3.55 -1.53
C LYS A 44 -12.80 3.92 -0.62
N LYS A 45 -12.86 3.40 0.60
CA LYS A 45 -13.93 3.71 1.57
C LYS A 45 -13.81 5.07 2.23
N PHE A 46 -12.64 5.71 2.20
CA PHE A 46 -12.50 7.03 2.81
C PHE A 46 -13.31 8.10 2.05
N PRO A 47 -13.87 9.09 2.77
CA PRO A 47 -14.39 10.32 2.18
C PRO A 47 -13.34 11.01 1.31
N ARG A 48 -13.80 11.80 0.32
CA ARG A 48 -12.92 12.50 -0.63
C ARG A 48 -11.91 13.41 0.07
N GLU A 49 -12.34 14.11 1.12
CA GLU A 49 -11.49 15.01 1.92
C GLU A 49 -10.34 14.27 2.60
N ILE A 50 -10.62 13.11 3.21
CA ILE A 50 -9.60 12.28 3.84
C ILE A 50 -8.65 11.71 2.77
N LYS A 51 -9.19 11.24 1.64
CA LYS A 51 -8.37 10.76 0.53
C LYS A 51 -7.38 11.83 0.07
N ALA A 52 -7.84 13.07 -0.09
CA ALA A 52 -7.00 14.18 -0.51
C ALA A 52 -5.87 14.47 0.49
N ASP A 53 -6.15 14.38 1.79
CA ASP A 53 -5.15 14.63 2.85
C ASP A 53 -4.06 13.55 2.93
N ILE A 54 -4.39 12.28 2.61
CA ILE A 54 -3.45 11.14 2.76
C ILE A 54 -2.93 10.57 1.42
N TYR A 55 -3.31 11.17 0.29
CA TYR A 55 -3.04 10.60 -1.04
C TYR A 55 -1.56 10.40 -1.31
N GLU A 56 -0.76 11.42 -1.03
CA GLU A 56 0.67 11.41 -1.32
C GLU A 56 1.39 10.34 -0.50
N GLU A 57 1.04 10.20 0.78
CA GLU A 57 1.55 9.15 1.66
C GLU A 57 1.09 7.76 1.21
N TYR A 58 -0.18 7.61 0.82
CA TYR A 58 -0.72 6.38 0.25
C TYR A 58 0.05 5.94 -1.00
N VAL A 59 0.26 6.85 -1.95
CA VAL A 59 1.03 6.59 -3.18
C VAL A 59 2.49 6.26 -2.85
N ALA A 60 3.10 6.96 -1.90
CA ALA A 60 4.47 6.68 -1.47
C ALA A 60 4.61 5.27 -0.88
N ILE A 61 3.65 4.81 -0.08
CA ILE A 61 3.61 3.45 0.46
C ILE A 61 3.45 2.43 -0.67
N LEU A 62 2.52 2.64 -1.61
CA LEU A 62 2.34 1.74 -2.75
C LEU A 62 3.60 1.62 -3.61
N LYS A 63 4.33 2.73 -3.83
CA LYS A 63 5.61 2.72 -4.55
C LYS A 63 6.66 1.87 -3.83
N LYS A 64 6.74 1.96 -2.50
CA LYS A 64 7.64 1.12 -1.68
C LYS A 64 7.27 -0.35 -1.78
N ILE A 65 5.98 -0.68 -1.67
CA ILE A 65 5.46 -2.05 -1.83
C ILE A 65 5.80 -2.58 -3.22
N LEU A 66 5.58 -1.79 -4.28
CA LEU A 66 5.90 -2.17 -5.66
C LEU A 66 7.40 -2.43 -5.85
N LEU A 67 8.27 -1.62 -5.24
CA LEU A 67 9.72 -1.81 -5.30
C LEU A 67 10.13 -3.13 -4.64
N SER A 68 9.57 -3.43 -3.46
CA SER A 68 9.83 -4.70 -2.77
C SER A 68 9.27 -5.89 -3.54
N ALA A 69 8.03 -5.79 -4.04
CA ALA A 69 7.36 -6.86 -4.79
C ALA A 69 8.14 -7.25 -6.06
N LYS A 70 8.71 -6.28 -6.78
CA LYS A 70 9.54 -6.55 -7.98
C LYS A 70 10.82 -7.35 -7.72
N LYS A 71 11.27 -7.46 -6.46
CA LYS A 71 12.42 -8.29 -6.10
C LYS A 71 12.07 -9.78 -5.99
N ILE A 72 10.78 -10.08 -5.83
CA ILE A 72 10.28 -11.42 -5.47
C ILE A 72 9.34 -11.96 -6.56
N LEU A 73 8.62 -11.07 -7.26
CA LEU A 73 7.60 -11.41 -8.26
C LEU A 73 8.02 -10.95 -9.65
N ASP A 74 7.55 -11.67 -10.67
CA ASP A 74 7.75 -11.31 -12.07
C ASP A 74 7.10 -9.96 -12.41
N LYS A 75 7.66 -9.27 -13.41
CA LYS A 75 7.18 -7.94 -13.84
C LYS A 75 5.74 -7.95 -14.35
N GLU A 76 5.29 -9.09 -14.87
CA GLU A 76 3.94 -9.32 -15.43
C GLU A 76 2.99 -9.94 -14.39
N ASP A 77 3.45 -10.13 -13.15
CA ASP A 77 2.60 -10.63 -12.09
C ASP A 77 1.39 -9.72 -11.88
N LYS A 78 0.22 -10.34 -11.70
CA LYS A 78 -1.07 -9.63 -11.55
C LYS A 78 -1.03 -8.62 -10.39
N LEU A 79 -0.27 -8.88 -9.33
CA LEU A 79 -0.10 -7.97 -8.20
C LEU A 79 0.75 -6.75 -8.55
N VAL A 80 1.80 -6.94 -9.34
CA VAL A 80 2.63 -5.84 -9.86
C VAL A 80 1.80 -4.92 -10.73
N LEU A 81 0.98 -5.48 -11.63
CA LEU A 81 0.05 -4.71 -12.46
C LEU A 81 -1.02 -3.98 -11.63
N ARG A 82 -1.56 -4.63 -10.60
CA ARG A 82 -2.54 -4.04 -9.68
C ARG A 82 -1.97 -2.84 -8.94
N LEU A 83 -0.76 -2.96 -8.38
CA LEU A 83 -0.08 -1.87 -7.68
C LEU A 83 0.18 -0.68 -8.60
N LYS A 84 0.63 -0.94 -9.84
CA LYS A 84 0.80 0.12 -10.85
C LYS A 84 -0.51 0.86 -11.11
N ARG A 85 -1.64 0.14 -11.28
CA ARG A 85 -2.95 0.77 -11.44
C ARG A 85 -3.29 1.66 -10.24
N MET A 86 -3.16 1.15 -9.02
CA MET A 86 -3.48 1.90 -7.80
C MET A 86 -2.63 3.18 -7.64
N ILE A 87 -1.39 3.17 -8.11
CA ILE A 87 -0.49 4.35 -8.10
C ILE A 87 -0.92 5.41 -9.13
N SER A 88 -1.46 4.97 -10.27
CA SER A 88 -1.89 5.85 -11.37
C SER A 88 -3.30 6.41 -11.19
N GLU A 89 -4.11 5.83 -10.30
CA GLU A 89 -5.47 6.27 -10.01
C GLU A 89 -5.47 7.60 -9.25
N LYS A 90 -5.84 8.69 -9.94
CA LYS A 90 -6.06 9.99 -9.31
C LYS A 90 -7.34 9.94 -8.45
N ILE A 91 -7.34 10.68 -7.36
CA ILE A 91 -8.57 10.98 -6.61
C ILE A 91 -9.41 11.90 -7.48
N LEU A 92 -10.54 11.39 -8.00
CA LEU A 92 -11.58 12.20 -8.62
C LEU A 92 -12.34 13.03 -7.58
#